data_AF-U2SVC3-F1
#
_entry.id   AF-U2SVC3-F1
#
_cell.length_a   1.000
_cell.length_b   1.000
_cell.length_c   1.000
_cell.angle_alpha   90.00
_cell.angle_beta   90.00
_cell.angle_gamma   90.00
#
_symmetry.space_group_name_H-M   'P 1'
#
loop_
_entity.id
_entity.type
_entity.pdbx_description
1 polymer ?
#
loop_
_entity_poly.entity_id
_entity_poly.type
_entity_poly.pdbx_seq_one_letter_code
_entity_poly.pdbx_strand_id
1 'polypeptide(L)'
;VADVEALLAHPGLDLVVVASPTPLHVAHATAAIDAGIATVVDKPFSPDAASGRALIERADAAGVPFTVFQNRRWDGDFVTLRRLVAEGALGDVRRFESRFEWWMPSAGDSWKATTAAGDGGGVLLDLGAHLIDQALLLFGPAAVAHAEVRNRRGGAAEDDVFVVLDHVCGTTSHLWMSAVAPLSGPRFRTLGSLGGFLSWGLDPQEDQLGAGMQ
;
A
#
# COMPACT_ATOMS: atom_id res chain seq x y z
N VAL A 1 -28.32 -6.45 -5.40
CA VAL A 1 -27.89 -7.62 -6.21
C VAL A 1 -27.45 -8.71 -5.25
N ALA A 2 -27.71 -10.00 -5.52
CA ALA A 2 -27.62 -11.08 -4.53
C ALA A 2 -26.21 -11.69 -4.39
N ASP A 3 -25.45 -11.72 -5.48
CA ASP A 3 -24.09 -12.26 -5.56
C ASP A 3 -23.28 -11.53 -6.66
N VAL A 4 -22.02 -11.93 -6.83
CA VAL A 4 -21.10 -11.33 -7.81
C VAL A 4 -21.55 -11.59 -9.25
N GLU A 5 -22.01 -12.80 -9.57
CA GLU A 5 -22.45 -13.14 -10.93
C GLU A 5 -23.66 -12.30 -11.36
N ALA A 6 -24.65 -12.15 -10.48
CA ALA A 6 -25.81 -11.31 -10.72
C ALA A 6 -25.44 -9.83 -10.82
N LEU A 7 -24.40 -9.37 -10.10
CA LEU A 7 -23.88 -8.01 -10.26
C LEU A 7 -23.28 -7.82 -11.65
N LEU A 8 -22.38 -8.72 -12.06
CA LEU A 8 -21.68 -8.62 -13.34
C LEU A 8 -22.60 -8.79 -14.56
N ALA A 9 -23.72 -9.49 -14.40
CA ALA A 9 -24.75 -9.61 -15.44
C ALA A 9 -25.65 -8.36 -15.56
N HIS A 10 -25.55 -7.39 -14.65
CA HIS A 10 -26.37 -6.19 -14.69
C HIS A 10 -25.99 -5.34 -15.92
N PRO A 11 -26.95 -4.97 -16.78
CA PRO A 11 -26.65 -4.15 -17.95
C PRO A 11 -26.14 -2.77 -17.53
N GLY A 12 -25.18 -2.23 -18.29
CA GLY A 12 -24.68 -0.86 -18.14
C GLY A 12 -23.65 -0.64 -17.02
N LEU A 13 -22.97 -1.70 -16.56
CA LEU A 13 -21.83 -1.54 -15.66
C LEU A 13 -20.56 -1.17 -16.44
N ASP A 14 -20.01 0.00 -16.14
CA ASP A 14 -18.74 0.47 -16.71
C ASP A 14 -17.53 0.11 -15.84
N LEU A 15 -17.74 -0.05 -14.52
CA LEU A 15 -16.69 -0.23 -13.51
C LEU A 15 -17.17 -1.10 -12.34
N VAL A 16 -16.27 -1.96 -11.85
CA VAL A 16 -16.45 -2.75 -10.62
C VAL A 16 -15.33 -2.39 -9.63
N VAL A 17 -15.72 -2.13 -8.38
CA VAL A 17 -14.79 -1.97 -7.26
C VAL A 17 -14.84 -3.22 -6.39
N VAL A 18 -13.73 -3.95 -6.33
CA VAL A 18 -13.56 -5.15 -5.51
C VAL A 18 -13.01 -4.74 -4.14
N ALA A 19 -13.92 -4.53 -3.19
CA ALA A 19 -13.62 -4.26 -1.78
C ALA A 19 -14.15 -5.38 -0.85
N SER A 20 -14.22 -6.60 -1.39
CA SER A 20 -14.55 -7.81 -0.61
C SER A 20 -13.41 -8.17 0.37
N PRO A 21 -13.57 -9.12 1.29
CA PRO A 21 -12.44 -9.63 2.06
C PRO A 21 -11.26 -10.08 1.18
N THR A 22 -10.02 -9.84 1.62
CA THR A 22 -8.78 -10.08 0.88
C THR A 22 -8.69 -11.45 0.19
N PRO A 23 -9.07 -12.59 0.82
CA PRO A 23 -8.99 -13.90 0.19
C PRO A 23 -9.85 -14.03 -1.08
N LEU A 24 -10.85 -13.17 -1.25
CA LEU A 24 -11.77 -13.17 -2.39
C LEU A 24 -11.37 -12.19 -3.49
N HIS A 25 -10.38 -11.32 -3.27
CA HIS A 25 -9.97 -10.30 -4.24
C HIS A 25 -9.66 -10.89 -5.62
N VAL A 26 -8.79 -11.91 -5.66
CA VAL A 26 -8.35 -12.52 -6.93
C VAL A 26 -9.53 -13.13 -7.68
N ALA A 27 -10.41 -13.85 -6.99
CA ALA A 27 -11.57 -14.50 -7.59
C ALA A 27 -12.59 -13.47 -8.13
N HIS A 28 -12.93 -12.46 -7.34
CA HIS A 28 -13.88 -11.44 -7.74
C HIS A 28 -13.35 -10.53 -8.86
N ALA A 29 -12.07 -10.14 -8.77
CA ALA A 29 -11.42 -9.36 -9.83
C ALA A 29 -11.33 -10.14 -11.14
N THR A 30 -11.00 -11.43 -11.05
CA THR A 30 -11.02 -12.33 -12.21
C THR A 30 -12.40 -12.35 -12.88
N ALA A 31 -13.46 -12.54 -12.10
CA ALA A 31 -14.82 -12.56 -12.64
C ALA A 31 -15.19 -11.24 -13.33
N ALA A 32 -14.82 -10.10 -12.75
CA ALA A 32 -15.07 -8.78 -13.33
C ALA A 32 -14.27 -8.55 -14.63
N ILE A 33 -13.01 -8.97 -14.67
CA ILE A 33 -12.15 -8.93 -15.87
C ILE A 33 -12.72 -9.83 -16.97
N ASP A 34 -13.13 -11.05 -16.64
CA ASP A 34 -13.72 -11.99 -17.60
C ASP A 34 -15.05 -11.48 -18.17
N ALA A 35 -15.78 -10.67 -17.41
CA ALA A 35 -16.98 -9.98 -17.86
C ALA A 35 -16.69 -8.76 -18.75
N GLY A 36 -15.41 -8.39 -18.95
CA GLY A 36 -15.00 -7.25 -19.77
C GLY A 36 -15.20 -5.88 -19.09
N ILE A 37 -15.36 -5.83 -17.77
CA ILE A 37 -15.70 -4.61 -17.03
C ILE A 37 -14.44 -4.04 -16.37
N ALA A 38 -14.24 -2.72 -16.49
CA ALA A 38 -13.12 -2.06 -15.82
C ALA A 38 -13.13 -2.37 -14.33
N THR A 39 -11.96 -2.64 -13.75
CA THR A 39 -11.88 -3.20 -12.40
C THR A 39 -10.86 -2.45 -11.55
N VAL A 40 -11.30 -2.01 -10.37
CA VAL A 40 -10.46 -1.47 -9.30
C VAL A 40 -10.49 -2.45 -8.14
N VAL A 41 -9.33 -2.88 -7.64
CA VAL A 41 -9.25 -3.81 -6.50
C VAL A 41 -8.65 -3.09 -5.28
N ASP A 42 -9.25 -3.31 -4.12
CA ASP A 42 -8.71 -2.82 -2.85
C ASP A 42 -7.41 -3.55 -2.47
N LYS A 43 -6.63 -2.96 -1.57
CA LYS A 43 -5.34 -3.51 -1.12
C LYS A 43 -5.51 -4.49 0.06
N PRO A 44 -4.62 -5.49 0.20
CA PRO A 44 -3.69 -5.95 -0.83
C PRO A 44 -4.48 -6.66 -1.94
N PHE A 45 -4.24 -6.30 -3.20
CA PHE A 45 -5.07 -6.79 -4.31
C PHE A 45 -4.84 -8.28 -4.64
N SER A 46 -3.76 -8.86 -4.13
CA SER A 46 -3.38 -10.26 -4.27
C SER A 46 -2.60 -10.70 -3.02
N PRO A 47 -2.73 -11.96 -2.56
CA PRO A 47 -1.96 -12.49 -1.44
C PRO A 47 -0.46 -12.67 -1.79
N ASP A 48 -0.15 -12.88 -3.07
CA ASP A 48 1.21 -13.11 -3.53
C ASP A 48 1.48 -12.49 -4.91
N ALA A 49 2.77 -12.37 -5.26
CA ALA A 49 3.21 -11.74 -6.50
C ALA A 49 2.89 -12.55 -7.76
N ALA A 50 2.79 -13.88 -7.68
CA ALA A 50 2.45 -14.72 -8.83
C ALA A 50 0.97 -14.58 -9.19
N SER A 51 0.09 -14.67 -8.21
CA SER A 51 -1.34 -14.42 -8.34
C SER A 51 -1.63 -13.00 -8.85
N GLY A 52 -0.90 -12.00 -8.34
CA GLY A 52 -1.04 -10.62 -8.78
C GLY A 52 -0.60 -10.41 -10.24
N ARG A 53 0.52 -11.04 -10.65
CA ARG A 53 1.00 -11.00 -12.02
C ARG A 53 0.02 -11.68 -12.99
N ALA A 54 -0.50 -12.85 -12.63
CA ALA A 54 -1.49 -13.56 -13.45
C ALA A 54 -2.75 -12.72 -13.66
N LEU A 55 -3.21 -11.98 -12.64
CA LEU A 55 -4.38 -11.11 -12.75
C LEU A 55 -4.12 -9.91 -13.68
N ILE A 56 -2.94 -9.29 -13.60
CA ILE A 56 -2.53 -8.20 -14.49
C ILE A 56 -2.45 -8.70 -15.94
N GLU A 57 -1.77 -9.81 -16.18
CA GLU A 57 -1.65 -10.42 -17.52
C GLU A 57 -3.02 -10.76 -18.11
N ARG A 58 -3.96 -11.22 -17.27
CA ARG A 58 -5.33 -11.51 -17.66
C ARG A 58 -6.11 -10.26 -18.05
N ALA A 59 -6.02 -9.19 -17.26
CA ALA A 59 -6.65 -7.91 -17.58
C ALA A 59 -6.10 -7.33 -18.90
N ASP A 60 -4.79 -7.39 -19.09
CA ASP A 60 -4.12 -6.96 -20.32
C ASP A 60 -4.60 -7.78 -21.53
N ALA A 61 -4.68 -9.11 -21.39
CA ALA A 61 -5.18 -10.00 -22.45
C ALA A 61 -6.66 -9.77 -22.79
N ALA A 62 -7.48 -9.41 -21.81
CA ALA A 62 -8.88 -9.06 -22.00
C ALA A 62 -9.09 -7.63 -22.53
N GLY A 63 -8.04 -6.78 -22.53
CA GLY A 63 -8.15 -5.37 -22.89
C GLY A 63 -8.96 -4.54 -21.89
N VAL A 64 -9.02 -4.99 -20.65
CA VAL A 64 -9.85 -4.39 -19.58
C VAL A 64 -9.01 -3.44 -18.74
N PRO A 65 -9.44 -2.17 -18.54
CA PRO A 65 -8.77 -1.29 -17.60
C PRO A 65 -8.76 -1.88 -16.18
N PHE A 66 -7.57 -2.10 -15.64
CA PHE A 66 -7.38 -2.71 -14.33
C PHE A 66 -6.43 -1.87 -13.48
N THR A 67 -6.81 -1.62 -12.23
CA THR A 67 -5.95 -0.88 -11.30
C THR A 67 -6.18 -1.30 -9.85
N VAL A 68 -5.26 -0.89 -8.99
CA VAL A 68 -5.28 -1.15 -7.56
C VAL A 68 -5.53 0.16 -6.83
N PHE A 69 -6.35 0.12 -5.78
CA PHE A 69 -6.68 1.30 -4.98
C PHE A 69 -5.53 1.74 -4.06
N GLN A 70 -4.45 2.26 -4.66
CA GLN A 70 -3.32 2.86 -3.95
C GLN A 70 -3.63 4.30 -3.51
N ASN A 71 -4.65 4.45 -2.66
CA ASN A 71 -5.20 5.74 -2.23
C ASN A 71 -4.18 6.67 -1.55
N ARG A 72 -3.16 6.12 -0.89
CA ARG A 72 -2.10 6.93 -0.24
C ARG A 72 -1.16 7.65 -1.20
N ARG A 73 -1.31 7.46 -2.52
CA ARG A 73 -0.66 8.31 -3.52
C ARG A 73 -1.21 9.74 -3.52
N TRP A 74 -2.35 9.97 -2.88
CA TRP A 74 -3.03 11.25 -2.76
C TRP A 74 -3.03 11.83 -1.34
N ASP A 75 -2.30 11.22 -0.40
CA ASP A 75 -2.01 11.85 0.90
C ASP A 75 -1.31 13.20 0.65
N GLY A 76 -1.77 14.28 1.31
CA GLY A 76 -1.34 15.65 1.04
C GLY A 76 0.15 15.88 1.30
N ASP A 77 0.71 15.22 2.31
CA ASP A 77 2.14 15.25 2.59
C ASP A 77 2.95 14.52 1.51
N PHE A 78 2.43 13.42 0.97
CA PHE A 78 3.05 12.68 -0.13
C PHE A 78 2.94 13.43 -1.47
N VAL A 79 1.78 14.02 -1.79
CA VAL A 79 1.61 14.88 -2.98
C VAL A 79 2.57 16.07 -2.91
N THR A 80 2.71 16.68 -1.74
CA THR A 80 3.68 17.75 -1.50
C THR A 80 5.11 17.27 -1.74
N LEU A 81 5.51 16.14 -1.17
CA LEU A 81 6.85 15.58 -1.36
C LEU A 81 7.12 15.24 -2.83
N ARG A 82 6.17 14.61 -3.53
CA ARG A 82 6.28 14.31 -4.96
C ARG A 82 6.55 15.56 -5.79
N ARG A 83 5.82 16.65 -5.50
CA ARG A 83 6.04 17.93 -6.16
C ARG A 83 7.44 18.47 -5.90
N LEU A 84 7.90 18.48 -4.65
CA LEU A 84 9.24 18.96 -4.29
C LEU A 84 10.36 18.15 -4.96
N VAL A 85 10.20 16.83 -5.08
CA VAL A 85 11.13 15.96 -5.80
C VAL A 85 11.11 16.25 -7.30
N ALA A 86 9.92 16.35 -7.90
CA ALA A 86 9.75 16.60 -9.33
C ALA A 86 10.28 17.98 -9.77
N GLU A 87 10.14 19.00 -8.92
CA GLU A 87 10.67 20.36 -9.15
C GLU A 87 12.17 20.47 -8.89
N GLY A 88 12.83 19.39 -8.41
CA GLY A 88 14.25 19.41 -8.06
C GLY A 88 14.58 20.27 -6.83
N ALA A 89 13.56 20.66 -6.04
CA ALA A 89 13.72 21.57 -4.90
C ALA A 89 14.62 21.00 -3.79
N LEU A 90 14.77 19.68 -3.72
CA LEU A 90 15.65 18.99 -2.77
C LEU A 90 17.05 18.69 -3.36
N GLY A 91 17.26 18.89 -4.67
CA GLY A 91 18.44 18.40 -5.38
C GLY A 91 18.48 16.86 -5.45
N ASP A 92 19.68 16.30 -5.37
CA ASP A 92 19.90 14.85 -5.39
C ASP A 92 19.46 14.22 -4.08
N VAL A 93 18.32 13.53 -4.09
CA VAL A 93 17.79 12.84 -2.91
C VAL A 93 18.63 11.61 -2.60
N ARG A 94 19.33 11.64 -1.46
CA ARG A 94 20.19 10.53 -1.01
C ARG A 94 19.43 9.56 -0.09
N ARG A 95 18.52 10.09 0.74
CA ARG A 95 17.78 9.31 1.72
C ARG A 95 16.31 9.70 1.76
N PHE A 96 15.46 8.70 1.68
CA PHE A 96 14.04 8.80 1.96
C PHE A 96 13.70 7.91 3.14
N GLU A 97 12.99 8.45 4.12
CA GLU A 97 12.48 7.71 5.27
C GLU A 97 10.97 7.85 5.30
N SER A 98 10.27 6.73 5.47
CA SER A 98 8.82 6.66 5.49
C SER A 98 8.37 5.74 6.62
N ARG A 99 7.45 6.21 7.46
CA ARG A 99 7.03 5.49 8.67
C ARG A 99 5.52 5.38 8.76
N PHE A 100 5.05 4.19 9.10
CA PHE A 100 3.69 3.95 9.55
C PHE A 100 3.76 3.18 10.86
N GLU A 101 3.57 3.92 11.94
CA GLU A 101 3.91 3.48 13.29
C GLU A 101 2.81 3.86 14.25
N TRP A 102 2.36 2.90 15.05
CA TRP A 102 1.43 3.13 16.15
C TRP A 102 1.74 2.21 17.34
N TRP A 103 1.08 2.47 18.46
CA TRP A 103 1.20 1.67 19.67
C TRP A 103 -0.05 0.84 19.92
N MET A 104 0.06 -0.47 19.67
CA MET A 104 -0.99 -1.44 19.95
C MET A 104 -0.36 -2.68 20.61
N PRO A 105 -0.09 -2.65 21.93
CA PRO A 105 0.75 -3.63 22.62
C PRO A 105 0.19 -5.05 22.68
N SER A 106 -1.12 -5.22 22.46
CA SER A 106 -1.77 -6.52 22.33
C SER A 106 -2.19 -6.73 20.89
N ALA A 107 -2.01 -7.94 20.36
CA ALA A 107 -2.47 -8.28 19.01
C ALA A 107 -4.02 -8.22 18.91
N GLY A 108 -4.71 -8.53 20.01
CA GLY A 108 -6.17 -8.65 20.05
C GLY A 108 -6.71 -9.81 19.19
N ASP A 109 -8.02 -9.89 19.07
CA ASP A 109 -8.73 -10.99 18.37
C ASP A 109 -9.26 -10.59 16.99
N SER A 110 -8.80 -9.45 16.46
CA SER A 110 -9.24 -9.00 15.13
C SER A 110 -8.80 -9.99 14.04
N TRP A 111 -9.56 -10.07 12.94
CA TRP A 111 -9.20 -10.91 11.80
C TRP A 111 -7.78 -10.61 11.28
N LYS A 112 -7.34 -9.34 11.31
CA LYS A 112 -5.97 -8.96 10.93
C LYS A 112 -4.90 -9.55 11.85
N ALA A 113 -5.21 -9.71 13.14
CA ALA A 113 -4.28 -10.27 14.13
C ALA A 113 -4.20 -11.81 14.07
N THR A 114 -5.25 -12.46 13.56
CA THR A 114 -5.36 -13.91 13.46
C THR A 114 -5.08 -14.46 12.06
N THR A 115 -5.00 -13.60 11.04
CA THR A 115 -4.61 -14.00 9.67
C THR A 115 -3.10 -14.23 9.61
N ALA A 116 -2.69 -15.42 9.18
CA ALA A 116 -1.27 -15.77 9.03
C ALA A 116 -0.63 -14.99 7.87
N ALA A 117 0.69 -14.80 7.92
CA ALA A 117 1.43 -14.09 6.86
C ALA A 117 1.20 -14.70 5.45
N GLY A 118 1.12 -16.04 5.36
CA GLY A 118 0.85 -16.74 4.09
C GLY A 118 -0.55 -16.50 3.51
N ASP A 119 -1.50 -16.07 4.35
CA ASP A 119 -2.88 -15.80 3.97
C ASP A 119 -3.14 -14.29 3.74
N GLY A 120 -2.07 -13.49 3.63
CA GLY A 120 -2.17 -12.04 3.43
C GLY A 120 -2.17 -11.22 4.73
N GLY A 121 -1.83 -11.83 5.87
CA GLY A 121 -1.70 -11.14 7.15
C GLY A 121 -0.40 -10.35 7.29
N GLY A 122 -0.31 -9.59 8.37
CA GLY A 122 0.91 -8.89 8.77
C GLY A 122 1.07 -7.46 8.22
N VAL A 123 1.86 -6.66 8.93
CA VAL A 123 2.02 -5.23 8.62
C VAL A 123 2.81 -4.97 7.33
N LEU A 124 3.57 -5.95 6.84
CA LEU A 124 4.28 -5.81 5.57
C LEU A 124 3.30 -5.74 4.39
N LEU A 125 2.31 -6.62 4.34
CA LEU A 125 1.30 -6.59 3.29
C LEU A 125 0.26 -5.48 3.52
N ASP A 126 -0.12 -5.20 4.78
CA ASP A 126 -1.14 -4.19 5.09
C ASP A 126 -0.64 -2.75 4.88
N LEU A 127 0.56 -2.44 5.36
CA LEU A 127 1.15 -1.08 5.33
C LEU A 127 2.30 -0.97 4.33
N GLY A 128 3.14 -1.99 4.25
CA GLY A 128 4.30 -1.99 3.35
C GLY A 128 3.92 -1.84 1.89
N ALA A 129 2.76 -2.34 1.48
CA ALA A 129 2.21 -2.12 0.15
C ALA A 129 2.07 -0.62 -0.21
N HIS A 130 1.81 0.25 0.77
CA HIS A 130 1.77 1.70 0.55
C HIS A 130 3.17 2.32 0.58
N LEU A 131 4.00 1.95 1.55
CA LEU A 131 5.32 2.56 1.73
C LEU A 131 6.27 2.23 0.58
N ILE A 132 6.25 0.97 0.13
CA ILE A 132 7.03 0.50 -1.02
C ILE A 132 6.52 1.16 -2.30
N ASP A 133 5.20 1.25 -2.48
CA ASP A 133 4.60 1.94 -3.64
C ASP A 133 5.04 3.41 -3.72
N GLN A 134 4.95 4.14 -2.60
CA GLN A 134 5.38 5.54 -2.52
C GLN A 134 6.87 5.72 -2.84
N ALA A 135 7.74 4.84 -2.32
CA ALA A 135 9.17 4.87 -2.60
C ALA A 135 9.47 4.60 -4.09
N LEU A 136 8.83 3.58 -4.67
CA LEU A 136 8.99 3.25 -6.09
C LEU A 136 8.43 4.35 -7.02
N LEU A 137 7.34 5.02 -6.62
CA LEU A 137 6.76 6.11 -7.38
C LEU A 137 7.65 7.36 -7.39
N LEU A 138 8.37 7.62 -6.28
CA LEU A 138 9.29 8.76 -6.17
C LEU A 138 10.63 8.51 -6.88
N PHE A 139 11.21 7.32 -6.70
CA PHE A 139 12.61 7.07 -7.03
C PHE A 139 12.83 5.94 -8.06
N GLY A 140 11.75 5.33 -8.53
CA GLY A 140 11.79 4.27 -9.54
C GLY A 140 12.24 2.91 -9.00
N PRO A 141 12.66 1.99 -9.90
CA PRO A 141 13.03 0.62 -9.54
C PRO A 141 14.08 0.53 -8.44
N ALA A 142 13.95 -0.49 -7.58
CA ALA A 142 14.83 -0.73 -6.45
C ALA A 142 15.03 -2.21 -6.16
N ALA A 143 16.10 -2.52 -5.42
CA ALA A 143 16.34 -3.82 -4.82
C ALA A 143 16.24 -3.74 -3.29
N VAL A 144 15.83 -4.83 -2.65
CA VAL A 144 15.86 -4.93 -1.19
C VAL A 144 17.30 -5.12 -0.73
N ALA A 145 17.83 -4.12 -0.03
CA ALA A 145 19.19 -4.15 0.52
C ALA A 145 19.23 -4.82 1.90
N HIS A 146 18.19 -4.60 2.70
CA HIS A 146 18.06 -5.16 4.04
C HIS A 146 16.60 -5.23 4.47
N ALA A 147 16.27 -6.20 5.32
CA ALA A 147 14.96 -6.27 5.96
C ALA A 147 15.04 -6.88 7.37
N GLU A 148 14.29 -6.30 8.29
CA GLU A 148 13.98 -6.88 9.60
C GLU A 148 12.48 -7.19 9.61
N VAL A 149 12.12 -8.43 9.91
CA VAL A 149 10.73 -8.88 9.98
C VAL A 149 10.54 -9.57 11.31
N ARG A 150 9.69 -9.02 12.18
CA ARG A 150 9.51 -9.48 13.57
C ARG A 150 8.03 -9.57 13.93
N ASN A 151 7.73 -10.55 14.77
CA ASN A 151 6.46 -10.67 15.47
C ASN A 151 6.76 -10.48 16.96
N ARG A 152 6.33 -9.35 17.51
CA ARG A 152 6.60 -8.96 18.89
C ARG A 152 5.43 -9.19 19.82
N ARG A 153 4.20 -9.20 19.30
CA ARG A 153 2.98 -9.36 20.11
C ARG A 153 2.49 -10.80 20.20
N GLY A 154 3.10 -11.73 19.48
CA GLY A 154 2.73 -13.15 19.48
C GLY A 154 1.48 -13.46 18.66
N GLY A 155 1.10 -12.59 17.72
CA GLY A 155 -0.03 -12.81 16.80
C GLY A 155 0.29 -13.80 15.69
N ALA A 156 -0.60 -13.94 14.71
CA ALA A 156 -0.44 -14.89 13.60
C ALA A 156 0.58 -14.45 12.52
N ALA A 157 0.97 -13.17 12.49
CA ALA A 157 1.85 -12.59 11.48
C ALA A 157 2.79 -11.51 12.07
N GLU A 158 3.70 -10.99 11.27
CA GLU A 158 4.62 -9.92 11.65
C GLU A 158 3.90 -8.60 11.96
N ASP A 159 4.42 -7.88 12.95
CA ASP A 159 3.85 -6.62 13.44
C ASP A 159 4.88 -5.51 13.63
N ASP A 160 6.14 -5.80 13.30
CA ASP A 160 7.25 -4.86 13.31
C ASP A 160 8.20 -5.20 12.17
N VAL A 161 8.23 -4.33 11.16
CA VAL A 161 8.96 -4.54 9.92
C VAL A 161 9.74 -3.29 9.55
N PHE A 162 11.01 -3.50 9.22
CA PHE A 162 11.89 -2.48 8.67
C PHE A 162 12.46 -2.96 7.33
N VAL A 163 12.38 -2.14 6.29
CA VAL A 163 12.89 -2.47 4.95
C VAL A 163 13.77 -1.35 4.42
N VAL A 164 14.91 -1.72 3.86
CA VAL A 164 15.81 -0.82 3.13
C VAL A 164 15.75 -1.18 1.64
N LEU A 165 15.46 -0.18 0.81
CA LEU A 165 15.47 -0.29 -0.65
C LEU A 165 16.60 0.57 -1.22
N ASP A 166 17.45 -0.02 -2.06
CA ASP A 166 18.41 0.71 -2.89
C ASP A 166 17.82 0.92 -4.27
N HIS A 167 17.54 2.19 -4.61
CA HIS A 167 16.99 2.56 -5.91
C HIS A 167 18.09 2.69 -6.96
N VAL A 168 17.76 2.39 -8.22
CA VAL A 168 18.69 2.51 -9.36
C VAL A 168 19.22 3.94 -9.52
N CYS A 169 18.45 4.95 -9.12
CA CYS A 169 18.87 6.36 -9.16
C CYS A 169 19.87 6.75 -8.05
N GLY A 170 20.22 5.85 -7.13
CA GLY A 170 21.16 6.08 -6.03
C GLY A 170 20.52 6.56 -4.72
N THR A 171 19.21 6.78 -4.68
CA THR A 171 18.48 7.02 -3.42
C THR A 171 18.36 5.73 -2.61
N THR A 172 18.54 5.80 -1.29
CA THR A 172 18.19 4.70 -0.37
C THR A 172 16.93 5.05 0.41
N SER A 173 15.91 4.20 0.31
CA SER A 173 14.67 4.32 1.08
C SER A 173 14.71 3.44 2.33
N HIS A 174 14.29 3.99 3.45
CA HIS A 174 14.16 3.31 4.73
C HIS A 174 12.68 3.34 5.15
N LEU A 175 12.07 2.17 5.30
CA LEU A 175 10.63 2.02 5.47
C LEU A 175 10.35 1.31 6.79
N TRP A 176 9.55 1.91 7.65
CA TRP A 176 9.12 1.32 8.93
C TRP A 176 7.62 1.09 8.95
N MET A 177 7.22 -0.13 9.27
CA MET A 177 5.84 -0.54 9.47
C MET A 177 5.77 -1.21 10.84
N SER A 178 5.20 -0.54 11.85
CA SER A 178 5.24 -1.04 13.23
C SER A 178 3.95 -0.78 14.00
N ALA A 179 3.41 -1.82 14.61
CA ALA A 179 2.29 -1.73 15.55
C ALA A 179 2.74 -1.68 17.02
N VAL A 180 4.06 -1.63 17.26
CA VAL A 180 4.71 -1.71 18.57
C VAL A 180 5.64 -0.52 18.80
N ALA A 181 5.30 0.62 18.20
CA ALA A 181 6.04 1.87 18.34
C ALA A 181 5.32 2.79 19.36
N PRO A 182 5.76 2.83 20.64
CA PRO A 182 5.16 3.72 21.65
C PRO A 182 5.40 5.20 21.34
N LEU A 183 6.41 5.51 20.53
CA LEU A 183 6.70 6.84 20.00
C LEU A 183 6.95 6.71 18.50
N SER A 184 6.05 7.28 17.70
CA SER A 184 6.20 7.33 16.25
C SER A 184 7.26 8.35 15.84
N GLY A 185 8.04 8.01 14.82
CA GLY A 185 8.92 8.96 14.15
C GLY A 185 8.18 9.89 13.16
N PRO A 186 8.92 10.74 12.43
CA PRO A 186 8.35 11.53 11.35
C PRO A 186 7.76 10.63 10.26
N ARG A 187 6.58 11.00 9.75
CA ARG A 187 5.87 10.27 8.68
C ARG A 187 6.71 10.19 7.42
N PHE A 188 7.28 11.32 7.01
CA PHE A 188 8.33 11.40 5.99
C PHE A 188 9.52 12.19 6.49
N ARG A 189 10.72 11.72 6.14
CA ARG A 189 11.96 12.50 6.23
C ARG A 189 12.80 12.26 4.98
N THR A 190 12.98 13.29 4.17
CA THR A 190 13.70 13.22 2.90
C THR A 190 14.90 14.15 2.93
N LEU A 191 16.08 13.65 2.57
CA LEU A 191 17.34 14.40 2.60
C LEU A 191 17.95 14.45 1.21
N GLY A 192 18.03 15.64 0.63
CA GLY A 192 18.67 15.90 -0.66
C GLY A 192 19.93 16.77 -0.55
N SER A 193 20.55 17.07 -1.70
CA SER A 193 21.77 17.88 -1.76
C SER A 193 21.53 19.37 -1.52
N LEU A 194 20.32 19.87 -1.75
CA LEU A 194 19.97 21.29 -1.61
C LEU A 194 19.04 21.57 -0.42
N GLY A 195 18.36 20.55 0.10
CA GLY A 195 17.41 20.73 1.20
C GLY A 195 16.89 19.42 1.77
N GLY A 196 15.95 19.54 2.70
CA GLY A 196 15.25 18.41 3.28
C GLY A 196 13.76 18.70 3.47
N PHE A 197 12.97 17.63 3.51
CA PHE A 197 11.54 17.67 3.78
C PHE A 197 11.23 16.79 5.00
N LEU A 198 10.37 17.29 5.88
CA LEU A 198 9.94 16.59 7.08
C LEU A 198 8.43 16.75 7.23
N SER A 199 7.70 15.65 7.37
CA SER A 199 6.27 15.64 7.74
C SER A 199 6.05 14.84 9.01
N TRP A 200 5.02 15.23 9.77
CA TRP A 200 4.59 14.58 11.00
C TRP A 200 3.09 14.30 10.93
N GLY A 201 2.66 13.26 11.64
CA GLY A 201 1.28 12.82 11.62
C GLY A 201 0.91 12.12 10.32
N LEU A 202 -0.30 11.54 10.31
CA LEU A 202 -0.92 11.02 9.09
C LEU A 202 -1.77 12.10 8.45
N ASP A 203 -2.06 11.90 7.17
CA ASP A 203 -2.97 12.78 6.44
C ASP A 203 -4.36 12.79 7.10
N PRO A 204 -5.00 13.96 7.28
CA PRO A 204 -6.26 14.08 8.00
C PRO A 204 -7.47 13.56 7.21
N GLN A 205 -7.33 13.12 5.96
CA GLN A 205 -8.44 12.67 5.12
C GLN A 205 -9.31 11.61 5.80
N GLU A 206 -8.71 10.61 6.47
CA GLU A 206 -9.48 9.56 7.16
C GLU A 206 -10.33 10.14 8.30
N ASP A 207 -9.75 11.02 9.12
CA ASP A 207 -10.46 11.70 10.21
C ASP A 207 -11.57 12.63 9.68
N GLN A 208 -11.32 13.32 8.58
CA GLN A 208 -12.27 14.21 7.92
C GLN A 208 -13.46 13.43 7.33
N LEU A 209 -13.19 12.32 6.65
CA LEU A 209 -14.23 11.41 6.13
C LEU A 209 -15.07 10.83 7.29
N GLY A 210 -14.42 10.41 8.37
CA GLY A 210 -15.09 9.95 9.59
C GLY A 210 -15.96 11.03 10.24
N ALA A 211 -15.57 12.30 10.13
CA ALA A 211 -16.35 13.46 10.56
C ALA A 211 -17.43 13.90 9.56
N GLY A 212 -17.57 13.23 8.42
CA GLY A 212 -18.58 13.51 7.40
C GLY A 212 -18.26 14.71 6.50
N MET A 213 -17.01 15.17 6.47
CA MET A 213 -16.57 16.18 5.51
C MET A 213 -16.51 15.55 4.10
N GLN A 214 -17.08 16.24 3.11
CA GLN A 214 -17.06 15.86 1.69
C GLN A 214 -16.20 16.82 0.87
#